data_AF-A0A1Q8BMC8-F1
#
_entry.id   AF-A0A1Q8BMC8-F1
#
_cell.length_a   1.000
_cell.length_b   1.000
_cell.length_c   1.000
_cell.angle_alpha   90.00
_cell.angle_beta   90.00
_cell.angle_gamma   90.00
#
_symmetry.space_group_name_H-M   'P 1'
#
loop_
_entity.id
_entity.type
_entity.pdbx_description
1 polymer ?
#
loop_
_entity_poly.entity_id
_entity_poly.type
_entity_poly.pdbx_seq_one_letter_code
_entity_poly.pdbx_strand_id
1 'polypeptide(L)'
;GGDLHGGDGNDTLFGNVHSDILSGGAGNDTLTGGGNTSGQGDTFLFDVAPGATNADVVTDFSELHNDHIQLDASVMGALGAAGPMSAGDARFASGPFDGNSAVLFYNTSSGSLWYNSDTSNRDNPLKLIATLSGAPTLSATDITVVGQSSTTVVGTSGNDSLTGGDGSDTMQGLGGNDTLNGGPGNDSLDGGAGDDSLVGGAGADTLVGGDGNDTLDGWVPVHMTDPNEHFADRLDGGLGNDVFNVDNPNDVLTDAGGIDTVMTHDVNWTLGPGFENLTAFVMDEFGTSTGNELDNVIDITHVFKGTAFGMGGNDSMSGSTKSNLHGGDGNDTLVGTEVSANLFGENGDDVLTGFGIWTGGAGADTFLFTNLQGSEVDDFASGMDKIVLDAKVMTALGTSGNFTANDPRFFVGTAAHDADDRIIFSPGPSGGGQLFYDPDGTGPQAASSLGFFLSPANVVATDISVINGTTPTPTPTPTPTPPPAGSIVGTEGNDDLAGQRLALWRGRQGQLRLPRVRRAKRGHSGQLRHRVGQHPARCCRLRRHRRSRSFCHG
;
A
#
# COMPACT_ATOMS: atom_id res chain seq x y z
N GLY A 1 -10.85 6.38 -14.01
CA GLY A 1 -10.39 7.75 -13.84
C GLY A 1 -8.92 7.74 -13.65
N GLY A 2 -8.28 8.80 -14.08
CA GLY A 2 -7.14 9.35 -13.39
C GLY A 2 -7.51 10.74 -12.90
N ASP A 3 -6.94 11.14 -11.77
CA ASP A 3 -6.90 12.54 -11.37
C ASP A 3 -5.66 13.15 -12.02
N LEU A 4 -5.81 14.30 -12.67
CA LEU A 4 -4.75 15.04 -13.34
C LEU A 4 -4.60 16.40 -12.68
N HIS A 5 -3.39 16.69 -12.19
CA HIS A 5 -3.07 17.97 -11.56
C HIS A 5 -1.91 18.63 -12.32
N GLY A 6 -2.10 19.85 -12.84
CA GLY A 6 -1.08 20.58 -13.61
C GLY A 6 0.07 21.10 -12.74
N GLY A 7 -0.27 21.79 -11.65
CA GLY A 7 0.71 22.37 -10.74
C GLY A 7 0.88 23.86 -11.03
N ASP A 8 2.12 24.36 -11.01
CA ASP A 8 2.43 25.76 -11.33
C ASP A 8 2.85 25.88 -12.79
N GLY A 9 2.12 26.57 -13.64
CA GLY A 9 2.46 26.67 -15.06
C GLY A 9 1.28 27.00 -15.95
N ASN A 10 1.52 27.07 -17.26
CA ASN A 10 0.39 26.99 -18.19
C ASN A 10 0.39 25.58 -18.79
N ASP A 11 -0.43 24.73 -18.23
CA ASP A 11 -0.43 23.29 -18.42
C ASP A 11 -1.48 22.86 -19.43
N THR A 12 -1.30 21.67 -19.98
CA THR A 12 -2.27 21.05 -20.86
C THR A 12 -2.57 19.63 -20.36
N LEU A 13 -3.79 19.44 -19.87
CA LEU A 13 -4.27 18.19 -19.29
C LEU A 13 -5.24 17.50 -20.25
N PHE A 14 -4.97 16.23 -20.53
CA PHE A 14 -5.84 15.35 -21.32
C PHE A 14 -6.27 14.13 -20.50
N GLY A 15 -7.54 14.14 -20.11
CA GLY A 15 -8.25 12.97 -19.63
C GLY A 15 -8.43 11.90 -20.72
N ASN A 16 -8.90 10.74 -20.30
CA ASN A 16 -9.06 9.55 -21.09
C ASN A 16 -10.52 9.35 -21.54
N VAL A 17 -11.11 8.17 -21.33
CA VAL A 17 -12.48 7.83 -21.76
C VAL A 17 -13.39 7.47 -20.58
N HIS A 18 -12.88 7.61 -19.37
CA HIS A 18 -13.58 7.40 -18.11
C HIS A 18 -13.64 8.75 -17.38
N SER A 19 -14.51 8.84 -16.37
CA SER A 19 -14.53 9.98 -15.46
C SER A 19 -13.16 10.26 -14.86
N ASP A 20 -12.66 11.45 -15.14
CA ASP A 20 -11.40 11.99 -14.64
C ASP A 20 -11.64 13.27 -13.83
N ILE A 21 -10.77 13.57 -12.88
CA ILE A 21 -10.71 14.88 -12.20
C ILE A 21 -9.53 15.65 -12.80
N LEU A 22 -9.75 16.88 -13.25
CA LEU A 22 -8.73 17.72 -13.86
C LEU A 22 -8.63 19.03 -13.07
N SER A 23 -7.50 19.26 -12.41
CA SER A 23 -7.12 20.53 -11.80
C SER A 23 -5.92 21.11 -12.53
N GLY A 24 -6.04 22.35 -13.03
CA GLY A 24 -4.95 23.04 -13.69
C GLY A 24 -3.86 23.49 -12.71
N GLY A 25 -4.27 23.95 -11.53
CA GLY A 25 -3.37 24.61 -10.59
C GLY A 25 -3.18 26.08 -10.94
N ALA A 26 -1.94 26.58 -10.79
CA ALA A 26 -1.60 27.97 -10.94
C ALA A 26 -1.10 28.32 -12.35
N GLY A 27 -1.90 29.06 -13.11
CA GLY A 27 -1.57 29.63 -14.41
C GLY A 27 -2.73 29.49 -15.37
N ASN A 28 -2.51 29.71 -16.67
CA ASN A 28 -3.58 29.64 -17.66
C ASN A 28 -3.57 28.27 -18.35
N ASP A 29 -4.38 27.35 -17.86
CA ASP A 29 -4.33 25.95 -18.24
C ASP A 29 -5.33 25.57 -19.33
N THR A 30 -5.09 24.45 -19.99
CA THR A 30 -5.99 23.86 -20.98
C THR A 30 -6.41 22.47 -20.52
N LEU A 31 -7.67 22.31 -20.15
CA LEU A 31 -8.24 21.09 -19.59
C LEU A 31 -9.15 20.42 -20.63
N THR A 32 -8.93 19.14 -20.89
CA THR A 32 -9.71 18.34 -21.83
C THR A 32 -10.06 17.01 -21.17
N GLY A 33 -11.34 16.80 -20.83
CA GLY A 33 -11.79 15.61 -20.11
C GLY A 33 -11.70 14.33 -20.96
N GLY A 34 -11.92 14.45 -22.26
CA GLY A 34 -11.78 13.36 -23.22
C GLY A 34 -13.12 12.74 -23.63
N GLY A 35 -13.07 11.47 -24.03
CA GLY A 35 -14.16 10.81 -24.76
C GLY A 35 -15.00 9.89 -23.89
N ASN A 36 -15.94 10.43 -23.12
CA ASN A 36 -16.76 9.63 -22.21
C ASN A 36 -17.78 8.72 -22.93
N THR A 37 -18.01 7.53 -22.37
CA THR A 37 -19.18 6.70 -22.74
C THR A 37 -20.40 7.14 -21.92
N SER A 38 -21.62 6.92 -22.44
CA SER A 38 -22.84 7.45 -21.81
C SER A 38 -22.97 7.08 -20.31
N GLY A 39 -23.05 8.09 -19.44
CA GLY A 39 -23.19 7.93 -17.99
C GLY A 39 -21.90 8.09 -17.17
N GLN A 40 -20.78 8.41 -17.82
CA GLN A 40 -19.52 8.83 -17.20
C GLN A 40 -19.28 10.30 -17.55
N GLY A 41 -18.83 11.10 -16.59
CA GLY A 41 -18.48 12.51 -16.78
C GLY A 41 -17.23 12.93 -16.06
N ASP A 42 -16.60 13.97 -16.57
CA ASP A 42 -15.35 14.52 -16.04
C ASP A 42 -15.61 15.66 -15.07
N THR A 43 -14.72 15.84 -14.11
CA THR A 43 -14.78 16.91 -13.13
C THR A 43 -13.65 17.89 -13.37
N PHE A 44 -13.98 19.15 -13.64
CA PHE A 44 -13.00 20.22 -13.77
C PHE A 44 -12.96 20.99 -12.45
N LEU A 45 -11.86 20.82 -11.71
CA LEU A 45 -11.64 21.41 -10.39
C LEU A 45 -10.90 22.74 -10.54
N PHE A 46 -11.46 23.78 -9.92
CA PHE A 46 -10.84 25.11 -9.79
C PHE A 46 -10.59 25.42 -8.32
N ASP A 47 -9.35 25.16 -7.91
CA ASP A 47 -8.81 25.23 -6.54
C ASP A 47 -7.81 26.38 -6.33
N VAL A 48 -7.44 27.10 -7.39
CA VAL A 48 -6.55 28.28 -7.34
C VAL A 48 -7.33 29.58 -7.56
N ALA A 49 -6.83 30.67 -6.97
CA ALA A 49 -7.46 31.98 -7.06
C ALA A 49 -7.62 32.47 -8.52
N PRO A 50 -8.85 32.71 -9.00
CA PRO A 50 -9.10 33.03 -10.41
C PRO A 50 -8.58 34.42 -10.79
N GLY A 51 -8.23 34.63 -12.05
CA GLY A 51 -7.77 35.94 -12.53
C GLY A 51 -7.16 35.91 -13.93
N ALA A 52 -6.70 37.04 -14.44
CA ALA A 52 -6.12 37.12 -15.80
C ALA A 52 -4.83 36.30 -15.99
N THR A 53 -4.19 35.89 -14.90
CA THR A 53 -3.04 35.00 -14.87
C THR A 53 -3.40 33.58 -14.49
N ASN A 54 -4.68 33.31 -14.18
CA ASN A 54 -5.22 32.02 -13.76
C ASN A 54 -6.62 31.80 -14.36
N ALA A 55 -6.69 31.87 -15.68
CA ALA A 55 -7.92 31.83 -16.45
C ALA A 55 -7.88 30.65 -17.42
N ASP A 56 -8.42 29.53 -16.98
CA ASP A 56 -8.26 28.25 -17.67
C ASP A 56 -9.23 28.11 -18.83
N VAL A 57 -8.96 27.13 -19.67
CA VAL A 57 -9.79 26.77 -20.82
C VAL A 57 -10.19 25.31 -20.72
N VAL A 58 -11.49 25.07 -20.55
CA VAL A 58 -12.06 23.73 -20.66
C VAL A 58 -12.49 23.51 -22.11
N THR A 59 -11.96 22.50 -22.78
CA THR A 59 -12.10 22.39 -24.24
C THR A 59 -13.31 21.58 -24.70
N ASP A 60 -13.86 20.70 -23.86
CA ASP A 60 -14.83 19.69 -24.25
C ASP A 60 -15.99 19.45 -23.27
N PHE A 61 -16.25 20.39 -22.35
CA PHE A 61 -17.38 20.32 -21.40
C PHE A 61 -18.72 20.00 -22.11
N SER A 62 -19.37 18.91 -21.67
CA SER A 62 -20.51 18.31 -22.35
C SER A 62 -21.56 17.76 -21.38
N GLU A 63 -22.79 18.29 -21.46
CA GLU A 63 -23.94 17.74 -20.72
C GLU A 63 -24.31 16.32 -21.17
N LEU A 64 -23.99 15.92 -22.41
CA LEU A 64 -24.22 14.55 -22.89
C LEU A 64 -23.31 13.54 -22.20
N HIS A 65 -22.21 14.03 -21.64
CA HIS A 65 -21.25 13.26 -20.87
C HIS A 65 -21.35 13.56 -19.37
N ASN A 66 -22.34 14.35 -18.90
CA ASN A 66 -22.51 14.60 -17.46
C ASN A 66 -21.25 15.17 -16.78
N ASP A 67 -20.55 16.08 -17.47
CA ASP A 67 -19.38 16.75 -16.91
C ASP A 67 -19.78 17.75 -15.81
N HIS A 68 -18.89 17.96 -14.85
CA HIS A 68 -19.10 18.76 -13.66
C HIS A 68 -18.02 19.83 -13.49
N ILE A 69 -18.41 20.96 -12.93
CA ILE A 69 -17.51 22.01 -12.47
C ILE A 69 -17.44 21.93 -10.94
N GLN A 70 -16.23 21.82 -10.40
CA GLN A 70 -15.97 21.94 -8.98
C GLN A 70 -15.23 23.24 -8.69
N LEU A 71 -15.70 23.98 -7.68
CA LEU A 71 -15.16 25.28 -7.30
C LEU A 71 -14.80 25.27 -5.82
N ASP A 72 -13.56 25.59 -5.49
CA ASP A 72 -13.09 25.62 -4.12
C ASP A 72 -13.43 26.97 -3.44
N ALA A 73 -14.20 26.92 -2.36
CA ALA A 73 -14.61 28.09 -1.58
C ALA A 73 -13.48 28.66 -0.70
N SER A 74 -12.40 27.92 -0.42
CA SER A 74 -11.22 28.43 0.27
C SER A 74 -10.54 29.54 -0.55
N VAL A 75 -10.52 29.43 -1.88
CA VAL A 75 -10.03 30.47 -2.80
C VAL A 75 -11.13 31.41 -3.30
N MET A 76 -12.38 30.93 -3.34
CA MET A 76 -13.56 31.69 -3.78
C MET A 76 -14.59 31.90 -2.65
N GLY A 77 -14.16 32.53 -1.55
CA GLY A 77 -14.96 32.65 -0.31
C GLY A 77 -16.35 33.30 -0.42
N ALA A 78 -16.66 34.06 -1.47
CA ALA A 78 -18.01 34.57 -1.69
C ALA A 78 -19.01 33.49 -2.13
N LEU A 79 -18.55 32.28 -2.48
CA LEU A 79 -19.40 31.13 -2.84
C LEU A 79 -20.25 30.63 -1.67
N GLY A 80 -19.82 30.84 -0.42
CA GLY A 80 -20.56 30.38 0.76
C GLY A 80 -20.56 28.85 0.88
N ALA A 81 -21.67 28.27 1.35
CA ALA A 81 -21.73 26.87 1.75
C ALA A 81 -21.41 25.87 0.63
N ALA A 82 -20.66 24.82 0.98
CA ALA A 82 -20.27 23.71 0.12
C ALA A 82 -21.47 22.82 -0.28
N GLY A 83 -21.24 21.96 -1.27
CA GLY A 83 -22.21 21.02 -1.83
C GLY A 83 -22.71 21.39 -3.23
N PRO A 84 -23.55 20.54 -3.84
CA PRO A 84 -24.09 20.78 -5.17
C PRO A 84 -25.03 21.98 -5.16
N MET A 85 -24.90 22.88 -6.13
CA MET A 85 -25.86 23.96 -6.27
C MET A 85 -27.21 23.41 -6.76
N SER A 86 -28.29 23.96 -6.23
CA SER A 86 -29.65 23.58 -6.63
C SER A 86 -30.07 24.28 -7.92
N ALA A 87 -31.04 23.71 -8.64
CA ALA A 87 -31.63 24.37 -9.80
C ALA A 87 -32.19 25.77 -9.41
N GLY A 88 -31.63 26.83 -10.02
CA GLY A 88 -31.99 28.22 -9.70
C GLY A 88 -31.32 28.80 -8.44
N ASP A 89 -30.20 28.22 -7.99
CA ASP A 89 -29.38 28.77 -6.91
C ASP A 89 -29.05 30.26 -7.18
N ALA A 90 -29.37 31.13 -6.22
CA ALA A 90 -29.21 32.58 -6.34
C ALA A 90 -27.73 33.00 -6.48
N ARG A 91 -26.78 32.13 -6.12
CA ARG A 91 -25.35 32.35 -6.31
C ARG A 91 -24.94 32.28 -7.77
N PHE A 92 -25.71 31.61 -8.63
CA PHE A 92 -25.39 31.38 -10.02
C PHE A 92 -26.37 32.09 -10.97
N ALA A 93 -25.84 32.77 -11.98
CA ALA A 93 -26.62 33.33 -13.07
C ALA A 93 -25.99 33.01 -14.42
N SER A 94 -26.83 32.61 -15.38
CA SER A 94 -26.44 32.39 -16.78
C SER A 94 -27.18 33.38 -17.70
N GLY A 95 -26.47 34.04 -18.63
CA GLY A 95 -27.11 34.90 -19.63
C GLY A 95 -26.30 36.17 -19.95
N PRO A 96 -26.95 37.24 -20.44
CA PRO A 96 -26.32 38.55 -20.55
C PRO A 96 -26.05 39.13 -19.15
N PHE A 97 -24.90 39.75 -18.97
CA PHE A 97 -24.52 40.31 -17.67
C PHE A 97 -25.48 41.43 -17.28
N ASP A 98 -26.23 41.23 -16.20
CA ASP A 98 -27.24 42.16 -15.69
C ASP A 98 -26.71 43.08 -14.58
N GLY A 99 -25.45 42.87 -14.17
CA GLY A 99 -24.78 43.61 -13.11
C GLY A 99 -24.90 42.92 -11.74
N ASN A 100 -23.75 42.47 -11.23
CA ASN A 100 -23.35 42.01 -9.88
C ASN A 100 -24.36 41.24 -9.00
N SER A 101 -25.43 40.68 -9.56
CA SER A 101 -26.50 40.06 -8.76
C SER A 101 -26.17 38.65 -8.27
N ALA A 102 -25.20 37.98 -8.92
CA ALA A 102 -24.75 36.62 -8.59
C ALA A 102 -23.25 36.59 -8.27
N VAL A 103 -22.85 35.59 -7.48
CA VAL A 103 -21.45 35.30 -7.14
C VAL A 103 -20.74 34.68 -8.34
N LEU A 104 -21.43 33.77 -9.04
CA LEU A 104 -20.99 33.13 -10.26
C LEU A 104 -21.83 33.61 -11.43
N PHE A 105 -21.15 33.98 -12.50
CA PHE A 105 -21.81 34.46 -13.70
C PHE A 105 -21.26 33.76 -14.95
N TYR A 106 -22.12 33.04 -15.66
CA TYR A 106 -21.78 32.36 -16.90
C TYR A 106 -22.31 33.11 -18.13
N ASN A 107 -21.39 33.56 -18.99
CA ASN A 107 -21.74 34.22 -20.24
C ASN A 107 -21.97 33.17 -21.34
N THR A 108 -23.24 32.93 -21.67
CA THR A 108 -23.63 31.92 -22.67
C THR A 108 -23.22 32.26 -24.12
N SER A 109 -22.71 33.47 -24.38
CA SER A 109 -22.21 33.86 -25.71
C SER A 109 -20.70 33.66 -25.86
N SER A 110 -19.94 33.80 -24.77
CA SER A 110 -18.48 33.64 -24.78
C SER A 110 -18.00 32.35 -24.14
N GLY A 111 -18.84 31.66 -23.37
CA GLY A 111 -18.47 30.50 -22.55
C GLY A 111 -17.68 30.87 -21.30
N SER A 112 -17.59 32.15 -20.94
CA SER A 112 -16.77 32.58 -19.81
C SER A 112 -17.53 32.49 -18.49
N LEU A 113 -16.95 31.79 -17.51
CA LEU A 113 -17.42 31.69 -16.14
C LEU A 113 -16.64 32.66 -15.24
N TRP A 114 -17.36 33.60 -14.64
CA TRP A 114 -16.79 34.69 -13.84
C TRP A 114 -17.15 34.54 -12.37
N TYR A 115 -16.20 34.88 -11.51
CA TYR A 115 -16.35 34.99 -10.07
C TYR A 115 -16.43 36.45 -9.63
N ASN A 116 -17.43 36.76 -8.82
CA ASN A 116 -17.63 38.03 -8.17
C ASN A 116 -17.41 37.89 -6.66
N SER A 117 -16.26 38.36 -6.18
CA SER A 117 -15.91 38.31 -4.76
C SER A 117 -16.71 39.27 -3.87
N ASP A 118 -17.43 40.24 -4.45
CA ASP A 118 -18.24 41.21 -3.72
C ASP A 118 -19.46 41.64 -4.57
N THR A 119 -20.58 40.96 -4.36
CA THR A 119 -21.86 41.24 -5.02
C THR A 119 -22.49 42.56 -4.58
N SER A 120 -22.00 43.18 -3.49
CA SER A 120 -22.51 44.46 -2.99
C SER A 120 -21.87 45.67 -3.68
N ASN A 121 -20.68 45.51 -4.26
CA ASN A 121 -19.94 46.57 -4.91
C ASN A 121 -20.05 46.44 -6.43
N ARG A 122 -20.79 47.35 -7.09
CA ARG A 122 -20.98 47.34 -8.56
C ARG A 122 -19.72 47.59 -9.38
N ASP A 123 -18.70 48.19 -8.78
CA ASP A 123 -17.41 48.44 -9.42
C ASP A 123 -16.39 47.33 -9.13
N ASN A 124 -16.80 46.26 -8.43
CA ASN A 124 -15.93 45.13 -8.14
C ASN A 124 -15.49 44.44 -9.46
N PRO A 125 -14.17 44.34 -9.74
CA PRO A 125 -13.71 43.67 -10.93
C PRO A 125 -14.01 42.17 -10.84
N LEU A 126 -14.72 41.65 -11.86
CA LEU A 126 -14.93 40.21 -12.00
C LEU A 126 -13.61 39.50 -12.29
N LYS A 127 -13.44 38.32 -11.69
CA LYS A 127 -12.30 37.44 -11.93
C LYS A 127 -12.74 36.32 -12.86
N LEU A 128 -12.01 36.09 -13.94
CA LEU A 128 -12.29 34.99 -14.85
C LEU A 128 -11.82 33.70 -14.20
N ILE A 129 -12.72 32.73 -14.00
CA ILE A 129 -12.36 31.38 -13.54
C ILE A 129 -11.89 30.58 -14.74
N ALA A 130 -12.78 30.36 -15.70
CA ALA A 130 -12.50 29.56 -16.87
C ALA A 130 -13.32 30.00 -18.08
N THR A 131 -12.87 29.60 -19.25
CA THR A 131 -13.64 29.67 -20.50
C THR A 131 -13.98 28.25 -20.97
N LEU A 132 -15.28 27.94 -21.00
CA LEU A 132 -15.80 26.72 -21.57
C LEU A 132 -15.91 26.88 -23.09
N SER A 133 -15.04 26.19 -23.82
CA SER A 133 -14.94 26.28 -25.28
C SER A 133 -16.25 25.88 -25.95
N GLY A 134 -16.69 26.67 -26.93
CA GLY A 134 -17.95 26.44 -27.63
C GLY A 134 -19.20 26.96 -26.89
N ALA A 135 -19.05 27.56 -25.71
CA ALA A 135 -20.12 28.11 -24.89
C ALA A 135 -21.28 27.10 -24.67
N PRO A 136 -20.99 25.91 -24.09
CA PRO A 136 -22.01 24.92 -23.79
C PRO A 136 -23.09 25.49 -22.85
N THR A 137 -24.23 24.81 -22.74
CA THR A 137 -25.14 25.09 -21.63
C THR A 137 -24.47 24.67 -20.33
N LEU A 138 -24.62 25.53 -19.31
CA LEU A 138 -24.14 25.30 -17.96
C LEU A 138 -25.26 25.74 -17.02
N SER A 139 -25.70 24.82 -16.19
CA SER A 139 -26.74 25.00 -15.19
C SER A 139 -26.12 25.00 -13.78
N ALA A 140 -26.87 25.50 -12.80
CA ALA A 140 -26.41 25.46 -11.41
C ALA A 140 -26.13 24.02 -10.95
N THR A 141 -26.92 23.05 -11.38
CA THR A 141 -26.74 21.64 -10.98
C THR A 141 -25.46 20.99 -11.51
N ASP A 142 -24.78 21.64 -12.47
CA ASP A 142 -23.48 21.17 -12.97
C ASP A 142 -22.32 21.66 -12.10
N ILE A 143 -22.59 22.52 -11.11
CA ILE A 143 -21.60 23.16 -10.25
C ILE A 143 -21.70 22.62 -8.82
N THR A 144 -20.57 22.17 -8.30
CA THR A 144 -20.40 21.79 -6.89
C THR A 144 -19.38 22.71 -6.25
N VAL A 145 -19.67 23.20 -5.05
CA VAL A 145 -18.71 23.99 -4.26
C VAL A 145 -18.01 23.05 -3.26
N VAL A 146 -16.69 23.03 -3.28
CA VAL A 146 -15.77 22.28 -2.39
C VAL A 146 -14.95 23.25 -1.54
N GLY A 147 -13.99 22.81 -0.72
CA GLY A 147 -13.15 23.68 0.10
C GLY A 147 -13.85 24.21 1.34
N GLN A 148 -13.94 23.40 2.40
CA GLN A 148 -14.42 23.91 3.68
C GLN A 148 -13.40 24.86 4.32
N SER A 149 -13.90 25.89 4.98
CA SER A 149 -13.16 26.52 6.09
C SER A 149 -13.11 25.53 7.24
N SER A 150 -12.02 25.49 7.99
CA SER A 150 -11.90 24.80 9.29
C SER A 150 -13.24 24.68 10.02
N THR A 151 -13.69 23.44 10.21
CA THR A 151 -14.95 23.09 10.85
C THR A 151 -14.71 22.56 12.25
N THR A 152 -15.72 22.69 13.11
CA THR A 152 -15.73 22.02 14.40
C THR A 152 -16.98 21.14 14.45
N VAL A 153 -16.77 19.83 14.45
CA VAL A 153 -17.84 18.82 14.48
C VAL A 153 -17.82 18.12 15.83
N VAL A 154 -18.98 18.01 16.46
CA VAL A 154 -19.13 17.29 17.73
C VAL A 154 -20.26 16.29 17.54
N GLY A 155 -19.96 15.02 17.76
CA GLY A 155 -20.88 13.90 17.76
C GLY A 155 -21.79 13.90 18.98
N THR A 156 -22.28 12.71 19.30
CA THR A 156 -23.26 12.43 20.34
C THR A 156 -22.71 11.35 21.28
N SER A 157 -23.55 10.80 22.16
CA SER A 157 -23.13 9.69 23.02
C SER A 157 -23.43 8.32 22.42
N GLY A 158 -23.60 8.24 21.10
CA GLY A 158 -23.78 6.99 20.38
C GLY A 158 -23.05 7.05 19.05
N ASN A 159 -23.01 5.92 18.35
CA ASN A 159 -22.21 5.75 17.15
C ASN A 159 -22.52 6.78 16.06
N ASP A 160 -21.51 7.58 15.72
CA ASP A 160 -21.56 8.66 14.76
C ASP A 160 -20.62 8.41 13.56
N SER A 161 -20.94 9.05 12.43
CA SER A 161 -20.09 9.10 11.26
C SER A 161 -19.87 10.55 10.90
N LEU A 162 -18.65 11.03 11.16
CA LEU A 162 -18.23 12.41 11.04
C LEU A 162 -17.22 12.55 9.90
N THR A 163 -17.35 13.63 9.13
CA THR A 163 -16.44 13.92 8.03
C THR A 163 -16.17 15.42 8.00
N GLY A 164 -14.89 15.78 7.97
CA GLY A 164 -14.41 17.14 7.82
C GLY A 164 -14.53 17.64 6.39
N GLY A 165 -13.81 18.70 6.07
CA GLY A 165 -13.62 19.20 4.72
C GLY A 165 -12.14 19.35 4.42
N ASP A 166 -11.80 20.29 3.53
CA ASP A 166 -10.45 20.41 2.97
C ASP A 166 -9.52 21.35 3.78
N GLY A 167 -9.85 21.68 5.03
CA GLY A 167 -9.04 22.58 5.86
C GLY A 167 -9.06 22.17 7.32
N SER A 168 -8.10 22.64 8.11
CA SER A 168 -7.89 22.19 9.50
C SER A 168 -9.15 22.10 10.36
N ASP A 169 -9.61 20.88 10.57
CA ASP A 169 -10.85 20.56 11.26
C ASP A 169 -10.59 20.14 12.71
N THR A 170 -11.62 20.26 13.54
CA THR A 170 -11.63 19.72 14.89
C THR A 170 -12.87 18.87 15.07
N MET A 171 -12.70 17.57 15.28
CA MET A 171 -13.80 16.62 15.39
C MET A 171 -13.74 15.84 16.71
N GLN A 172 -14.90 15.68 17.35
CA GLN A 172 -15.05 14.92 18.59
C GLN A 172 -16.21 13.93 18.46
N GLY A 173 -15.94 12.63 18.61
CA GLY A 173 -16.95 11.55 18.62
C GLY A 173 -17.76 11.53 19.93
N LEU A 174 -17.05 11.71 21.06
CA LEU A 174 -17.51 11.66 22.45
C LEU A 174 -17.70 10.23 22.98
N GLY A 175 -18.74 9.52 22.55
CA GLY A 175 -18.89 8.15 23.00
C GLY A 175 -19.82 7.33 22.14
N GLY A 176 -19.64 6.02 22.13
CA GLY A 176 -20.12 5.17 21.05
C GLY A 176 -18.96 4.73 20.19
N ASN A 177 -19.23 3.89 19.19
CA ASN A 177 -18.20 3.47 18.24
C ASN A 177 -18.32 4.34 17.00
N ASP A 178 -17.40 5.28 16.84
CA ASP A 178 -17.48 6.37 15.91
C ASP A 178 -16.54 6.16 14.70
N THR A 179 -16.86 6.85 13.61
CA THR A 179 -15.99 6.92 12.42
C THR A 179 -15.75 8.38 12.08
N LEU A 180 -14.51 8.83 12.23
CA LEU A 180 -14.08 10.21 11.99
C LEU A 180 -13.12 10.22 10.79
N ASN A 181 -13.38 11.11 9.82
CA ASN A 181 -12.51 11.34 8.68
C ASN A 181 -12.21 12.83 8.55
N GLY A 182 -10.97 13.24 8.82
CA GLY A 182 -10.44 14.61 8.72
C GLY A 182 -10.62 15.16 7.32
N GLY A 183 -10.00 14.49 6.36
CA GLY A 183 -9.94 14.94 4.98
C GLY A 183 -8.61 15.62 4.71
N PRO A 184 -8.54 16.53 3.73
CA PRO A 184 -7.38 17.37 3.57
C PRO A 184 -7.28 18.45 4.66
N GLY A 185 -6.08 18.82 5.06
CA GLY A 185 -5.84 19.81 6.11
C GLY A 185 -5.08 19.22 7.28
N ASN A 186 -4.67 20.07 8.23
CA ASN A 186 -4.10 19.59 9.49
C ASN A 186 -5.24 19.48 10.50
N ASP A 187 -5.68 18.27 10.79
CA ASP A 187 -6.91 17.99 11.52
C ASP A 187 -6.64 17.53 12.95
N SER A 188 -7.62 17.73 13.82
CA SER A 188 -7.63 17.24 15.20
C SER A 188 -8.85 16.38 15.42
N LEU A 189 -8.64 15.07 15.54
CA LEU A 189 -9.68 14.05 15.70
C LEU A 189 -9.59 13.43 17.10
N ASP A 190 -10.73 13.35 17.79
CA ASP A 190 -10.87 12.78 19.14
C ASP A 190 -12.06 11.81 19.12
N GLY A 191 -11.81 10.50 19.20
CA GLY A 191 -12.83 9.45 19.19
C GLY A 191 -13.66 9.51 20.46
N GLY A 192 -13.00 9.41 21.61
CA GLY A 192 -13.60 9.55 22.92
C GLY A 192 -13.71 8.21 23.62
N ALA A 193 -14.90 7.62 23.68
CA ALA A 193 -15.11 6.37 24.40
C ALA A 193 -15.92 5.36 23.58
N GLY A 194 -15.36 4.19 23.33
CA GLY A 194 -15.89 3.17 22.43
C GLY A 194 -14.81 2.75 21.45
N ASP A 195 -15.09 1.76 20.60
CA ASP A 195 -14.10 1.34 19.59
C ASP A 195 -14.26 2.22 18.34
N ASP A 196 -13.33 3.15 18.13
CA ASP A 196 -13.39 4.21 17.14
C ASP A 196 -12.48 3.97 15.93
N SER A 197 -12.84 4.56 14.78
CA SER A 197 -12.01 4.58 13.58
C SER A 197 -11.74 6.02 13.14
N LEU A 198 -10.47 6.42 13.19
CA LEU A 198 -10.03 7.78 12.91
C LEU A 198 -9.12 7.75 11.67
N VAL A 199 -9.45 8.55 10.67
CA VAL A 199 -8.64 8.77 9.47
C VAL A 199 -8.28 10.25 9.40
N GLY A 200 -7.00 10.58 9.50
CA GLY A 200 -6.50 11.95 9.40
C GLY A 200 -6.73 12.50 8.00
N GLY A 201 -6.05 11.90 7.02
CA GLY A 201 -6.15 12.29 5.63
C GLY A 201 -4.87 12.99 5.19
N ALA A 202 -4.98 14.07 4.44
CA ALA A 202 -3.81 14.75 3.88
C ALA A 202 -3.41 15.94 4.75
N GLY A 203 -2.32 15.84 5.48
CA GLY A 203 -1.81 16.94 6.29
C GLY A 203 -1.17 16.41 7.56
N ALA A 204 -0.65 17.29 8.41
CA ALA A 204 -0.09 16.88 9.69
C ALA A 204 -1.20 16.83 10.74
N ASP A 205 -1.66 15.63 11.04
CA ASP A 205 -2.87 15.40 11.82
C ASP A 205 -2.58 15.00 13.27
N THR A 206 -3.57 15.18 14.13
CA THR A 206 -3.58 14.68 15.50
C THR A 206 -4.81 13.83 15.73
N LEU A 207 -4.60 12.52 15.93
CA LEU A 207 -5.65 11.54 16.17
C LEU A 207 -5.53 11.04 17.61
N VAL A 208 -6.62 11.09 18.36
CA VAL A 208 -6.74 10.56 19.72
C VAL A 208 -7.88 9.56 19.75
N GLY A 209 -7.58 8.28 19.97
CA GLY A 209 -8.58 7.21 20.10
C GLY A 209 -9.44 7.39 21.34
N GLY A 210 -8.81 7.22 22.51
CA GLY A 210 -9.44 7.45 23.80
C GLY A 210 -9.59 6.16 24.59
N ASP A 211 -10.79 5.86 25.10
CA ASP A 211 -11.08 4.60 25.78
C ASP A 211 -11.69 3.60 24.78
N GLY A 212 -11.01 2.50 24.45
CA GLY A 212 -11.56 1.53 23.50
C GLY A 212 -10.48 0.79 22.72
N ASN A 213 -10.88 -0.06 21.76
CA ASN A 213 -9.92 -0.61 20.80
C ASN A 213 -10.04 0.18 19.50
N ASP A 214 -9.16 1.15 19.33
CA ASP A 214 -9.27 2.15 18.29
C ASP A 214 -8.41 1.81 17.07
N THR A 215 -8.78 2.33 15.92
CA THR A 215 -7.97 2.27 14.71
C THR A 215 -7.64 3.68 14.26
N LEU A 216 -6.36 4.05 14.35
CA LEU A 216 -5.85 5.36 14.01
C LEU A 216 -5.05 5.26 12.71
N ASP A 217 -5.49 6.01 11.71
CA ASP A 217 -4.93 6.02 10.38
C ASP A 217 -4.48 7.43 10.00
N GLY A 218 -3.18 7.71 10.14
CA GLY A 218 -2.58 8.95 9.62
C GLY A 218 -2.45 8.93 8.08
N TRP A 219 -2.54 7.73 7.50
CA TRP A 219 -2.31 7.51 6.08
C TRP A 219 -3.40 8.12 5.20
N VAL A 220 -2.95 8.61 4.04
CA VAL A 220 -3.79 8.86 2.88
C VAL A 220 -3.73 7.67 1.92
N PRO A 221 -4.86 7.12 1.45
CA PRO A 221 -4.87 6.06 0.44
C PRO A 221 -4.27 6.42 -0.92
N VAL A 222 -3.82 7.66 -1.07
CA VAL A 222 -3.23 8.22 -2.28
C VAL A 222 -1.75 8.48 -2.06
N HIS A 223 -0.95 7.78 -2.87
CA HIS A 223 0.37 8.20 -3.32
C HIS A 223 1.63 7.74 -2.53
N MET A 224 1.87 6.42 -2.49
CA MET A 224 3.21 5.81 -2.26
C MET A 224 4.32 6.25 -3.26
N THR A 225 4.10 7.29 -4.08
CA THR A 225 5.03 7.75 -5.11
C THR A 225 5.53 9.19 -4.92
N ASP A 226 4.95 9.99 -4.02
CA ASP A 226 5.55 11.24 -3.59
C ASP A 226 5.85 11.23 -2.08
N PRO A 227 7.12 11.03 -1.67
CA PRO A 227 7.51 11.09 -0.27
C PRO A 227 7.29 12.47 0.39
N ASN A 228 6.88 13.50 -0.35
CA ASN A 228 6.54 14.82 0.19
C ASN A 228 5.06 14.98 0.60
N GLU A 229 4.20 14.00 0.32
CA GLU A 229 2.77 14.01 0.71
C GLU A 229 2.49 13.17 1.97
N HIS A 230 3.50 12.43 2.44
CA HIS A 230 3.48 11.79 3.75
C HIS A 230 3.86 12.85 4.77
N PHE A 231 2.86 13.39 5.47
CA PHE A 231 3.08 14.29 6.59
C PHE A 231 3.33 13.47 7.86
N ALA A 232 3.87 14.11 8.88
CA ALA A 232 4.16 13.44 10.13
C ALA A 232 2.98 13.66 11.07
N ASP A 233 2.34 12.58 11.47
CA ASP A 233 1.14 12.61 12.30
C ASP A 233 1.44 12.35 13.76
N ARG A 234 0.51 12.77 14.61
CA ARG A 234 0.50 12.40 16.03
C ARG A 234 -0.69 11.49 16.29
N LEU A 235 -0.41 10.23 16.61
CA LEU A 235 -1.42 9.23 16.92
C LEU A 235 -1.32 8.85 18.40
N ASP A 236 -2.44 8.94 19.12
CA ASP A 236 -2.54 8.65 20.56
C ASP A 236 -3.68 7.64 20.76
N GLY A 237 -3.34 6.37 21.00
CA GLY A 237 -4.34 5.29 21.09
C GLY A 237 -5.21 5.44 22.33
N GLY A 238 -4.56 5.60 23.49
CA GLY A 238 -5.25 5.78 24.76
C GLY A 238 -5.28 4.49 25.56
N LEU A 239 -6.45 4.07 26.02
CA LEU A 239 -6.63 2.84 26.79
C LEU A 239 -7.31 1.77 25.93
N GLY A 240 -6.72 0.59 25.85
CA GLY A 240 -7.30 -0.56 25.16
C GLY A 240 -6.31 -1.13 24.19
N ASN A 241 -6.75 -1.94 23.22
CA ASN A 241 -5.83 -2.54 22.25
C ASN A 241 -6.01 -1.85 20.90
N ASP A 242 -5.09 -0.97 20.57
CA ASP A 242 -5.22 -0.06 19.43
C ASP A 242 -4.42 -0.53 18.22
N VAL A 243 -4.81 -0.03 17.05
CA VAL A 243 -4.14 -0.24 15.77
C VAL A 243 -3.71 1.11 15.21
N PHE A 244 -2.40 1.26 14.99
CA PHE A 244 -1.79 2.45 14.42
C PHE A 244 -1.30 2.15 13.01
N ASN A 245 -1.92 2.73 12.01
CA ASN A 245 -1.41 2.67 10.64
C ASN A 245 -0.46 3.85 10.41
N VAL A 246 0.81 3.54 10.14
CA VAL A 246 1.87 4.53 9.94
C VAL A 246 2.50 4.39 8.56
N ASP A 247 2.77 5.51 7.93
CA ASP A 247 3.30 5.63 6.57
C ASP A 247 4.44 6.66 6.49
N ASN A 248 4.74 7.36 7.59
CA ASN A 248 5.87 8.26 7.71
C ASN A 248 6.81 7.83 8.83
N PRO A 249 8.13 7.72 8.60
CA PRO A 249 9.07 7.42 9.68
C PRO A 249 9.15 8.49 10.78
N ASN A 250 8.51 9.65 10.58
CA ASN A 250 8.45 10.74 11.57
C ASN A 250 7.13 10.79 12.33
N ASP A 251 6.20 9.84 12.11
CA ASP A 251 4.99 9.73 12.91
C ASP A 251 5.32 9.56 14.40
N VAL A 252 4.50 10.17 15.25
CA VAL A 252 4.67 10.17 16.70
C VAL A 252 3.53 9.40 17.33
N LEU A 253 3.83 8.18 17.78
CA LEU A 253 2.88 7.34 18.49
C LEU A 253 2.95 7.57 20.00
N THR A 254 1.80 7.61 20.66
CA THR A 254 1.65 7.62 22.12
C THR A 254 0.59 6.59 22.52
N ASP A 255 0.81 5.95 23.65
CA ASP A 255 -0.10 4.95 24.22
C ASP A 255 -0.21 5.17 25.75
N ALA A 256 -1.37 4.81 26.33
CA ALA A 256 -1.64 4.82 27.76
C ALA A 256 -1.99 3.43 28.34
N GLY A 257 -1.93 2.36 27.54
CA GLY A 257 -1.82 0.97 27.96
C GLY A 257 -2.74 0.04 27.18
N GLY A 258 -2.19 -1.11 26.81
CA GLY A 258 -2.88 -2.00 25.90
C GLY A 258 -2.09 -3.24 25.55
N ILE A 259 -2.55 -3.92 24.51
CA ILE A 259 -1.67 -4.69 23.63
C ILE A 259 -1.86 -4.09 22.24
N ASP A 260 -0.92 -3.25 21.83
CA ASP A 260 -1.08 -2.36 20.70
C ASP A 260 -0.36 -2.85 19.46
N THR A 261 -0.88 -2.50 18.29
CA THR A 261 -0.35 -2.94 16.99
C THR A 261 0.02 -1.75 16.13
N VAL A 262 1.30 -1.66 15.77
CA VAL A 262 1.77 -0.74 14.74
C VAL A 262 1.79 -1.47 13.40
N MET A 263 1.05 -0.95 12.42
CA MET A 263 1.03 -1.41 11.04
C MET A 263 1.78 -0.42 10.16
N THR A 264 2.94 -0.82 9.65
CA THR A 264 3.78 0.05 8.82
C THR A 264 3.50 -0.17 7.35
N HIS A 265 3.48 0.91 6.58
CA HIS A 265 3.33 0.89 5.13
C HIS A 265 4.54 1.59 4.49
N ASP A 266 5.43 0.81 3.86
CA ASP A 266 6.64 1.26 3.17
C ASP A 266 7.63 2.08 4.03
N VAL A 267 7.59 1.92 5.36
CA VAL A 267 8.51 2.56 6.31
C VAL A 267 9.21 1.58 7.22
N ASN A 268 10.46 1.92 7.56
CA ASN A 268 11.19 1.24 8.63
C ASN A 268 10.70 1.77 9.98
N TRP A 269 10.52 0.86 10.93
CA TRP A 269 9.96 1.24 12.23
C TRP A 269 10.68 0.55 13.38
N THR A 270 10.74 1.25 14.51
CA THR A 270 11.24 0.72 15.78
C THR A 270 10.18 1.00 16.84
N LEU A 271 9.68 -0.06 17.49
CA LEU A 271 8.66 0.08 18.52
C LEU A 271 9.18 0.95 19.66
N GLY A 272 8.37 1.95 20.02
CA GLY A 272 8.57 2.71 21.24
C GLY A 272 8.26 1.87 22.48
N PRO A 273 8.56 2.36 23.69
CA PRO A 273 8.12 1.70 24.92
C PRO A 273 6.59 1.65 24.99
N GLY A 274 6.04 0.52 25.45
CA GLY A 274 4.59 0.34 25.61
C GLY A 274 3.86 -0.20 24.38
N PHE A 275 4.58 -0.56 23.31
CA PHE A 275 3.99 -1.22 22.14
C PHE A 275 4.48 -2.66 22.04
N GLU A 276 3.57 -3.59 21.70
CA GLU A 276 3.86 -5.03 21.67
C GLU A 276 3.90 -5.59 20.26
N ASN A 277 3.05 -5.14 19.34
CA ASN A 277 2.92 -5.77 18.02
C ASN A 277 3.40 -4.85 16.90
N LEU A 278 4.13 -5.41 15.94
CA LEU A 278 4.59 -4.73 14.74
C LEU A 278 4.29 -5.58 13.51
N THR A 279 3.43 -5.09 12.61
CA THR A 279 3.19 -5.71 11.29
C THR A 279 3.71 -4.79 10.21
N ALA A 280 4.57 -5.28 9.32
CA ALA A 280 5.13 -4.47 8.26
C ALA A 280 4.63 -4.89 6.88
N PHE A 281 4.21 -3.90 6.09
CA PHE A 281 3.86 -4.02 4.68
C PHE A 281 4.85 -3.17 3.88
N VAL A 282 5.64 -3.81 3.02
CA VAL A 282 6.59 -3.10 2.16
C VAL A 282 6.50 -3.65 0.74
N MET A 283 6.25 -2.77 -0.22
CA MET A 283 6.07 -3.09 -1.64
C MET A 283 7.40 -3.20 -2.39
N ASP A 284 8.50 -2.66 -1.84
CA ASP A 284 9.85 -2.74 -2.39
C ASP A 284 10.80 -3.65 -1.55
N GLU A 285 12.09 -3.63 -1.89
CA GLU A 285 13.10 -4.52 -1.29
C GLU A 285 13.72 -3.85 -0.05
N PHE A 286 13.88 -4.59 1.07
CA PHE A 286 14.67 -4.23 2.27
C PHE A 286 14.01 -3.35 3.38
N GLY A 287 12.83 -3.73 3.87
CA GLY A 287 12.28 -3.16 5.12
C GLY A 287 12.97 -3.66 6.39
N THR A 288 13.11 -2.79 7.40
CA THR A 288 13.58 -3.12 8.76
C THR A 288 12.48 -2.85 9.79
N SER A 289 12.19 -3.86 10.61
CA SER A 289 11.19 -3.82 11.68
C SER A 289 11.84 -4.21 13.00
N THR A 290 11.90 -3.27 13.95
CA THR A 290 12.59 -3.48 15.23
C THR A 290 11.57 -3.43 16.37
N GLY A 291 11.60 -4.43 17.23
CA GLY A 291 10.87 -4.48 18.49
C GLY A 291 11.49 -3.59 19.57
N ASN A 292 11.22 -3.93 20.83
CA ASN A 292 11.69 -3.25 22.03
C ASN A 292 12.05 -4.29 23.11
N GLU A 293 11.99 -3.92 24.39
CA GLU A 293 12.38 -4.81 25.51
C GLU A 293 11.19 -5.62 26.07
N LEU A 294 10.03 -5.60 25.39
CA LEU A 294 8.82 -6.33 25.76
C LEU A 294 8.69 -7.59 24.90
N ASP A 295 7.84 -8.52 25.32
CA ASP A 295 7.47 -9.68 24.51
C ASP A 295 6.68 -9.20 23.27
N ASN A 296 7.33 -9.08 22.12
CA ASN A 296 6.73 -8.52 20.90
C ASN A 296 6.16 -9.59 19.97
N VAL A 297 5.15 -9.22 19.19
CA VAL A 297 4.70 -10.00 18.02
C VAL A 297 5.06 -9.25 16.74
N ILE A 298 6.03 -9.76 16.00
CA ILE A 298 6.57 -9.10 14.80
C ILE A 298 6.25 -9.91 13.55
N ASP A 299 5.42 -9.36 12.66
CA ASP A 299 5.02 -9.98 11.40
C ASP A 299 5.57 -9.17 10.21
N ILE A 300 6.60 -9.72 9.56
CA ILE A 300 7.16 -9.20 8.31
C ILE A 300 6.90 -10.14 7.13
N THR A 301 5.87 -10.99 7.21
CA THR A 301 5.54 -11.94 6.13
C THR A 301 5.15 -11.24 4.82
N HIS A 302 4.71 -9.99 4.89
CA HIS A 302 4.36 -9.15 3.74
C HIS A 302 5.56 -8.38 3.16
N VAL A 303 6.77 -8.57 3.69
CA VAL A 303 7.98 -7.88 3.25
C VAL A 303 8.91 -8.83 2.50
N PHE A 304 9.28 -8.49 1.27
CA PHE A 304 10.27 -9.27 0.53
C PHE A 304 11.70 -8.95 1.01
N LYS A 305 12.42 -9.96 1.51
CA LYS A 305 13.78 -9.80 2.10
C LYS A 305 13.83 -8.81 3.27
N GLY A 306 12.77 -8.78 4.08
CA GLY A 306 12.74 -7.94 5.28
C GLY A 306 13.75 -8.42 6.33
N THR A 307 14.16 -7.51 7.20
CA THR A 307 14.92 -7.85 8.40
C THR A 307 14.12 -7.41 9.62
N ALA A 308 13.92 -8.32 10.58
CA ALA A 308 13.27 -8.01 11.83
C ALA A 308 14.18 -8.31 13.02
N PHE A 309 14.08 -7.49 14.06
CA PHE A 309 14.80 -7.63 15.32
C PHE A 309 13.79 -7.61 16.46
N GLY A 310 13.76 -8.64 17.31
CA GLY A 310 12.95 -8.70 18.53
C GLY A 310 13.49 -7.77 19.61
N MET A 311 14.82 -7.82 19.81
CA MET A 311 15.62 -7.06 20.78
C MET A 311 15.70 -7.74 22.14
N GLY A 312 14.73 -7.52 23.03
CA GLY A 312 14.73 -8.14 24.35
C GLY A 312 13.32 -8.56 24.73
N GLY A 313 13.16 -9.63 25.51
CA GLY A 313 11.83 -10.19 25.80
C GLY A 313 11.66 -11.55 25.14
N ASN A 314 10.46 -12.10 25.17
CA ASN A 314 10.14 -13.37 24.49
C ASN A 314 9.31 -13.07 23.25
N ASP A 315 10.00 -12.87 22.13
CA ASP A 315 9.41 -12.38 20.90
C ASP A 315 8.83 -13.50 20.05
N SER A 316 7.72 -13.22 19.38
CA SER A 316 7.10 -14.12 18.40
C SER A 316 7.18 -13.48 17.02
N MET A 317 8.09 -13.98 16.19
CA MET A 317 8.45 -13.36 14.92
C MET A 317 8.09 -14.25 13.73
N SER A 318 7.58 -13.66 12.66
CA SER A 318 7.27 -14.34 11.41
C SER A 318 7.80 -13.58 10.19
N GLY A 319 8.43 -14.30 9.27
CA GLY A 319 8.95 -13.72 8.02
C GLY A 319 8.79 -14.64 6.82
N SER A 320 8.74 -14.05 5.63
CA SER A 320 8.55 -14.78 4.37
C SER A 320 9.87 -14.93 3.61
N THR A 321 9.81 -14.97 2.27
CA THR A 321 10.94 -15.32 1.40
C THR A 321 12.16 -14.43 1.67
N LYS A 322 13.27 -15.08 2.05
CA LYS A 322 14.60 -14.46 2.27
C LYS A 322 14.65 -13.39 3.37
N SER A 323 13.73 -13.47 4.33
CA SER A 323 13.75 -12.59 5.49
C SER A 323 14.89 -12.97 6.44
N ASN A 324 15.36 -12.02 7.25
CA ASN A 324 16.24 -12.29 8.38
C ASN A 324 15.47 -11.96 9.66
N LEU A 325 15.28 -12.93 10.55
CA LEU A 325 14.66 -12.73 11.86
C LEU A 325 15.73 -12.89 12.93
N HIS A 326 15.90 -11.87 13.75
CA HIS A 326 16.81 -11.84 14.89
C HIS A 326 15.98 -11.74 16.16
N GLY A 327 15.99 -12.78 17.00
CA GLY A 327 15.29 -12.79 18.29
C GLY A 327 15.89 -11.75 19.23
N GLY A 328 17.12 -11.98 19.66
CA GLY A 328 17.86 -11.06 20.51
C GLY A 328 18.10 -11.67 21.88
N ASP A 329 17.74 -10.97 22.95
CA ASP A 329 17.79 -11.49 24.32
C ASP A 329 16.41 -12.00 24.77
N GLY A 330 16.32 -13.27 25.17
CA GLY A 330 15.13 -13.88 25.75
C GLY A 330 14.70 -15.13 24.99
N ASN A 331 13.53 -15.68 25.29
CA ASN A 331 13.13 -16.98 24.73
C ASN A 331 12.19 -16.79 23.55
N ASP A 332 12.75 -16.69 22.36
CA ASP A 332 12.03 -16.22 21.18
C ASP A 332 11.44 -17.38 20.37
N THR A 333 10.41 -17.10 19.59
CA THR A 333 9.80 -18.02 18.63
C THR A 333 9.87 -17.43 17.23
N LEU A 334 10.71 -18.01 16.38
CA LEU A 334 10.98 -17.53 15.03
C LEU A 334 10.38 -18.49 13.99
N VAL A 335 9.58 -17.95 13.07
CA VAL A 335 8.87 -18.72 12.04
C VAL A 335 9.19 -18.21 10.63
N GLY A 336 9.83 -19.06 9.83
CA GLY A 336 9.97 -18.85 8.38
C GLY A 336 8.77 -19.43 7.64
N THR A 337 7.90 -18.59 7.06
CA THR A 337 6.65 -19.05 6.42
C THR A 337 6.82 -19.46 4.96
N GLU A 338 7.88 -18.97 4.29
CA GLU A 338 8.22 -19.26 2.91
C GLU A 338 9.71 -19.60 2.73
N VAL A 339 10.16 -19.77 1.49
CA VAL A 339 11.48 -20.33 1.19
C VAL A 339 12.64 -19.41 1.62
N SER A 340 13.60 -19.99 2.34
CA SER A 340 14.93 -19.41 2.62
C SER A 340 14.98 -18.21 3.56
N ALA A 341 14.13 -18.14 4.60
CA ALA A 341 14.39 -17.21 5.69
C ALA A 341 15.67 -17.61 6.47
N ASN A 342 16.34 -16.63 7.08
CA ASN A 342 17.40 -16.88 8.06
C ASN A 342 16.83 -16.52 9.44
N LEU A 343 16.87 -17.47 10.35
CA LEU A 343 16.33 -17.33 11.70
C LEU A 343 17.50 -17.41 12.69
N PHE A 344 17.68 -16.36 13.50
CA PHE A 344 18.73 -16.23 14.50
C PHE A 344 18.06 -16.03 15.86
N GLY A 345 18.09 -17.03 16.75
CA GLY A 345 17.57 -16.90 18.12
C GLY A 345 18.39 -15.91 18.94
N GLU A 346 19.72 -16.08 18.90
CA GLU A 346 20.72 -15.27 19.61
C GLU A 346 20.92 -15.67 21.07
N ASN A 347 20.41 -14.96 22.07
CA ASN A 347 20.59 -15.31 23.48
C ASN A 347 19.27 -15.76 24.11
N GLY A 348 19.20 -16.99 24.61
CA GLY A 348 18.04 -17.52 25.32
C GLY A 348 17.68 -18.92 24.85
N ASP A 349 16.55 -19.43 25.32
CA ASP A 349 16.08 -20.77 24.94
C ASP A 349 15.04 -20.64 23.82
N ASP A 350 15.49 -20.64 22.57
CA ASP A 350 14.68 -20.22 21.42
C ASP A 350 13.94 -21.37 20.73
N VAL A 351 12.89 -21.04 19.99
CA VAL A 351 12.10 -21.99 19.15
C VAL A 351 12.15 -21.55 17.70
N LEU A 352 12.82 -22.33 16.85
CA LEU A 352 12.97 -22.05 15.42
C LEU A 352 12.18 -23.08 14.60
N THR A 353 11.33 -22.62 13.68
CA THR A 353 10.51 -23.50 12.84
C THR A 353 10.22 -22.93 11.44
N GLY A 354 9.58 -23.74 10.59
CA GLY A 354 9.18 -23.35 9.24
C GLY A 354 10.23 -23.69 8.19
N PHE A 355 10.61 -22.71 7.37
CA PHE A 355 11.52 -22.86 6.24
C PHE A 355 12.69 -21.89 6.38
N GLY A 356 13.92 -22.39 6.32
CA GLY A 356 15.08 -21.51 6.40
C GLY A 356 16.37 -22.16 6.86
N ILE A 357 17.33 -21.29 7.13
CA ILE A 357 18.52 -21.57 7.92
C ILE A 357 18.22 -21.15 9.36
N TRP A 358 18.46 -22.05 10.31
CA TRP A 358 18.17 -21.89 11.73
C TRP A 358 19.47 -21.86 12.52
N THR A 359 19.66 -20.80 13.28
CA THR A 359 20.78 -20.59 14.19
C THR A 359 20.18 -20.26 15.56
N GLY A 360 20.23 -21.20 16.51
CA GLY A 360 19.70 -21.03 17.86
C GLY A 360 20.48 -19.99 18.65
N GLY A 361 21.80 -20.14 18.74
CA GLY A 361 22.70 -19.25 19.44
C GLY A 361 23.11 -19.79 20.81
N ALA A 362 22.86 -19.02 21.86
CA ALA A 362 23.28 -19.29 23.21
C ALA A 362 22.08 -19.63 24.11
N GLY A 363 21.92 -20.91 24.42
CA GLY A 363 20.93 -21.37 25.39
C GLY A 363 20.61 -22.83 25.14
N ALA A 364 19.39 -23.24 25.47
CA ALA A 364 18.85 -24.57 25.18
C ALA A 364 17.78 -24.47 24.10
N ASP A 365 18.22 -24.44 22.85
CA ASP A 365 17.37 -24.10 21.71
C ASP A 365 16.54 -25.29 21.21
N THR A 366 15.43 -24.97 20.55
CA THR A 366 14.46 -25.92 20.02
C THR A 366 14.31 -25.74 18.51
N PHE A 367 14.79 -26.74 17.77
CA PHE A 367 14.58 -26.83 16.32
C PHE A 367 13.34 -27.68 16.04
N LEU A 368 12.23 -27.00 15.74
CA LEU A 368 10.91 -27.61 15.61
C LEU A 368 10.57 -27.92 14.14
N PHE A 369 10.54 -29.20 13.80
CA PHE A 369 10.17 -29.71 12.49
C PHE A 369 8.67 -29.98 12.41
N THR A 370 7.97 -29.14 11.64
CA THR A 370 6.51 -29.19 11.43
C THR A 370 6.13 -29.55 9.99
N ASN A 371 7.10 -29.83 9.13
CA ASN A 371 6.88 -30.21 7.74
C ASN A 371 7.98 -31.21 7.28
N LEU A 372 7.81 -31.83 6.10
CA LEU A 372 8.78 -32.77 5.52
C LEU A 372 9.63 -32.11 4.43
N GLN A 373 9.95 -30.82 4.58
CA GLN A 373 10.77 -30.07 3.63
C GLN A 373 12.05 -29.64 4.36
N GLY A 374 13.20 -29.90 3.75
CA GLY A 374 14.50 -29.75 4.38
C GLY A 374 14.79 -28.34 4.86
N SER A 375 14.86 -28.14 6.18
CA SER A 375 15.46 -26.95 6.79
C SER A 375 16.94 -27.16 7.05
N GLU A 376 17.69 -26.07 7.22
CA GLU A 376 19.12 -26.11 7.54
C GLU A 376 19.34 -25.63 8.98
N VAL A 377 20.04 -26.41 9.80
CA VAL A 377 20.38 -26.10 11.19
C VAL A 377 21.87 -25.83 11.27
N ASP A 378 22.29 -24.64 11.71
CA ASP A 378 23.68 -24.23 11.65
C ASP A 378 24.47 -24.49 12.94
N ASP A 379 23.87 -24.50 14.12
CA ASP A 379 24.62 -24.39 15.38
C ASP A 379 24.18 -25.35 16.51
N PHE A 380 23.58 -26.48 16.15
CA PHE A 380 23.10 -27.47 17.10
C PHE A 380 24.17 -28.04 18.06
N ALA A 381 23.95 -27.91 19.36
CA ALA A 381 24.73 -28.43 20.47
C ALA A 381 24.00 -29.55 21.23
N SER A 382 24.38 -30.81 20.95
CA SER A 382 23.82 -31.99 21.63
C SER A 382 23.92 -31.90 23.16
N GLY A 383 22.84 -32.31 23.85
CA GLY A 383 22.71 -32.22 25.31
C GLY A 383 22.35 -30.85 25.87
N MET A 384 22.38 -29.79 25.06
CA MET A 384 21.78 -28.48 25.38
C MET A 384 20.54 -28.25 24.54
N ASP A 385 20.66 -28.37 23.22
CA ASP A 385 19.57 -28.12 22.28
C ASP A 385 18.71 -29.35 22.04
N LYS A 386 17.53 -29.12 21.47
CA LYS A 386 16.53 -30.14 21.16
C LYS A 386 16.06 -30.09 19.72
N ILE A 387 15.85 -31.28 19.18
CA ILE A 387 15.12 -31.52 17.94
C ILE A 387 13.69 -31.91 18.33
N VAL A 388 12.71 -31.11 17.93
CA VAL A 388 11.30 -31.38 18.22
C VAL A 388 10.58 -31.73 16.93
N LEU A 389 9.83 -32.82 16.96
CA LEU A 389 9.16 -33.37 15.78
C LEU A 389 7.65 -33.38 16.00
N ASP A 390 6.88 -32.78 15.09
CA ASP A 390 5.42 -32.82 15.15
C ASP A 390 4.87 -34.14 14.56
N ALA A 391 4.29 -34.98 15.42
CA ALA A 391 3.65 -36.23 15.04
C ALA A 391 2.33 -36.03 14.26
N LYS A 392 1.79 -34.80 14.15
CA LYS A 392 0.75 -34.51 13.13
C LYS A 392 1.28 -34.71 11.71
N VAL A 393 2.55 -34.45 11.47
CA VAL A 393 3.21 -34.65 10.18
C VAL A 393 3.95 -36.00 10.15
N MET A 394 4.69 -36.30 11.21
CA MET A 394 5.47 -37.52 11.35
C MET A 394 4.69 -38.59 12.14
N THR A 395 3.55 -39.01 11.57
CA THR A 395 2.55 -39.85 12.25
C THR A 395 3.06 -41.21 12.76
N ALA A 396 4.17 -41.73 12.23
CA ALA A 396 4.76 -43.00 12.66
C ALA A 396 5.59 -42.87 13.95
N LEU A 397 5.80 -41.66 14.48
CA LEU A 397 6.54 -41.43 15.73
C LEU A 397 5.76 -41.85 16.98
N GLY A 398 4.43 -41.97 16.90
CA GLY A 398 3.59 -42.40 18.01
C GLY A 398 3.27 -41.30 19.02
N THR A 399 3.31 -41.61 20.31
CA THR A 399 2.91 -40.68 21.38
C THR A 399 3.94 -39.58 21.62
N SER A 400 3.47 -38.40 22.03
CA SER A 400 4.32 -37.29 22.44
C SER A 400 5.23 -37.64 23.63
N GLY A 401 6.44 -37.08 23.65
CA GLY A 401 7.41 -37.27 24.72
C GLY A 401 8.85 -37.27 24.22
N ASN A 402 9.78 -37.32 25.18
CA ASN A 402 11.22 -37.36 24.89
C ASN A 402 11.66 -38.78 24.55
N PHE A 403 12.60 -38.89 23.62
CA PHE A 403 13.29 -40.15 23.36
C PHE A 403 14.22 -40.47 24.53
N THR A 404 14.38 -41.76 24.82
CA THR A 404 15.37 -42.24 25.79
C THR A 404 16.72 -42.49 25.10
N ALA A 405 17.82 -42.62 25.84
CA ALA A 405 19.15 -42.83 25.26
C ALA A 405 19.27 -44.06 24.34
N ASN A 406 18.38 -45.05 24.46
CA ASN A 406 18.31 -46.24 23.61
C ASN A 406 16.93 -46.37 22.96
N ASP A 407 16.29 -45.25 22.63
CA ASP A 407 14.99 -45.27 21.96
C ASP A 407 15.13 -46.02 20.62
N PRO A 408 14.39 -47.12 20.40
CA PRO A 408 14.53 -47.93 19.18
C PRO A 408 14.07 -47.19 17.92
N ARG A 409 13.40 -46.04 18.07
CA ARG A 409 12.99 -45.20 16.94
C ARG A 409 14.12 -44.36 16.36
N PHE A 410 15.29 -44.29 17.01
CA PHE A 410 16.41 -43.45 16.57
C PHE A 410 17.66 -44.25 16.20
N PHE A 411 18.25 -43.89 15.05
CA PHE A 411 19.47 -44.52 14.54
C PHE A 411 20.50 -43.50 14.02
N VAL A 412 21.79 -43.77 14.24
CA VAL A 412 22.92 -43.00 13.70
C VAL A 412 23.70 -43.86 12.71
N GLY A 413 23.74 -43.47 11.44
CA GLY A 413 24.45 -44.22 10.41
C GLY A 413 24.07 -43.87 8.97
N THR A 414 24.61 -44.60 8.01
CA THR A 414 24.55 -44.21 6.57
C THR A 414 23.65 -45.07 5.68
N ALA A 415 23.16 -46.25 6.09
CA ALA A 415 22.20 -47.07 5.32
C ALA A 415 21.93 -48.48 5.93
N ALA A 416 21.34 -48.59 7.12
CA ALA A 416 20.81 -49.88 7.57
C ALA A 416 19.53 -49.67 8.40
N HIS A 417 18.42 -49.50 7.69
CA HIS A 417 17.07 -49.36 8.23
C HIS A 417 16.63 -50.71 8.80
N ASP A 418 16.47 -50.82 10.11
CA ASP A 418 15.69 -51.91 10.70
C ASP A 418 14.25 -51.46 11.01
N ALA A 419 13.38 -52.44 11.28
CA ALA A 419 11.92 -52.25 11.33
C ALA A 419 11.42 -51.18 12.31
N ASP A 420 12.27 -50.75 13.24
CA ASP A 420 11.92 -49.89 14.36
C ASP A 420 12.44 -48.45 14.18
N ASP A 421 13.39 -48.22 13.26
CA ASP A 421 13.95 -46.90 12.98
C ASP A 421 12.89 -45.97 12.37
N ARG A 422 12.70 -44.79 12.97
CA ARG A 422 11.79 -43.74 12.46
C ARG A 422 12.51 -42.44 12.19
N ILE A 423 13.57 -42.16 12.95
CA ILE A 423 14.42 -40.98 12.81
C ILE A 423 15.86 -41.42 12.65
N ILE A 424 16.50 -40.96 11.58
CA ILE A 424 17.86 -41.36 11.21
C ILE A 424 18.72 -40.12 11.10
N PHE A 425 19.83 -40.07 11.83
CA PHE A 425 20.88 -39.08 11.63
C PHE A 425 22.05 -39.71 10.88
N SER A 426 22.36 -39.17 9.70
CA SER A 426 23.51 -39.58 8.89
C SER A 426 24.63 -38.54 8.99
N PRO A 427 25.72 -38.82 9.74
CA PRO A 427 26.83 -37.89 9.87
C PRO A 427 27.52 -37.64 8.52
N GLY A 428 27.81 -36.37 8.25
CA GLY A 428 28.53 -35.90 7.09
C GLY A 428 30.05 -35.92 7.26
N PRO A 429 30.82 -35.86 6.16
CA PRO A 429 32.28 -35.90 6.20
C PRO A 429 32.91 -34.67 6.87
N SER A 430 32.18 -33.57 7.00
CA SER A 430 32.64 -32.29 7.57
C SER A 430 32.24 -32.10 9.03
N GLY A 431 31.66 -33.13 9.67
CA GLY A 431 31.21 -33.10 11.07
C GLY A 431 29.72 -32.84 11.26
N GLY A 432 29.02 -32.20 10.31
CA GLY A 432 27.57 -32.04 10.33
C GLY A 432 26.82 -33.33 9.95
N GLY A 433 25.64 -33.22 9.35
CA GLY A 433 24.88 -34.41 8.94
C GLY A 433 23.53 -34.11 8.31
N GLN A 434 22.77 -35.17 8.04
CA GLN A 434 21.42 -35.07 7.50
C GLN A 434 20.46 -35.88 8.38
N LEU A 435 19.30 -35.29 8.69
CA LEU A 435 18.25 -35.92 9.46
C LEU A 435 17.13 -36.39 8.54
N PHE A 436 16.70 -37.63 8.72
CA PHE A 436 15.65 -38.25 7.92
C PHE A 436 14.51 -38.77 8.79
N TYR A 437 13.31 -38.76 8.21
CA TYR A 437 12.12 -39.43 8.72
C TYR A 437 11.76 -40.63 7.84
N ASP A 438 11.62 -41.79 8.47
CA ASP A 438 11.25 -43.07 7.86
C ASP A 438 9.90 -43.55 8.44
N PRO A 439 8.78 -43.36 7.72
CA PRO A 439 7.47 -43.73 8.23
C PRO A 439 7.19 -45.24 8.18
N ASP A 440 7.86 -46.02 7.32
CA ASP A 440 7.57 -47.44 7.11
C ASP A 440 8.53 -48.38 7.84
N GLY A 441 9.68 -47.87 8.27
CA GLY A 441 10.70 -48.59 9.01
C GLY A 441 11.31 -49.77 8.26
N THR A 442 10.85 -50.11 7.04
CA THR A 442 11.30 -51.29 6.32
C THR A 442 11.19 -51.11 4.82
N GLY A 443 12.30 -50.76 4.17
CA GLY A 443 12.47 -51.00 2.75
C GLY A 443 13.25 -49.95 1.97
N PRO A 444 13.34 -50.10 0.64
CA PRO A 444 14.07 -49.20 -0.24
C PRO A 444 13.32 -47.89 -0.55
N GLN A 445 12.24 -47.56 0.18
CA GLN A 445 11.56 -46.27 0.02
C GLN A 445 12.46 -45.15 0.57
N ALA A 446 12.49 -44.02 -0.13
CA ALA A 446 13.37 -42.92 0.24
C ALA A 446 12.85 -42.27 1.52
N ALA A 447 13.56 -42.47 2.64
CA ALA A 447 13.36 -41.68 3.85
C ALA A 447 13.33 -40.19 3.47
N SER A 448 12.38 -39.46 4.05
CA SER A 448 12.20 -38.04 3.73
C SER A 448 13.25 -37.24 4.48
N SER A 449 14.01 -36.41 3.77
CA SER A 449 14.93 -35.47 4.41
C SER A 449 14.13 -34.46 5.22
N LEU A 450 14.38 -34.41 6.53
CA LEU A 450 13.84 -33.39 7.42
C LEU A 450 14.71 -32.13 7.41
N GLY A 451 16.03 -32.29 7.30
CA GLY A 451 16.94 -31.16 7.27
C GLY A 451 18.41 -31.53 7.27
N PHE A 452 19.25 -30.52 7.10
CA PHE A 452 20.70 -30.61 7.11
C PHE A 452 21.27 -29.90 8.34
N PHE A 453 22.32 -30.46 8.92
CA PHE A 453 23.12 -29.83 9.97
C PHE A 453 24.41 -29.34 9.32
N LEU A 454 24.59 -28.02 9.26
CA LEU A 454 25.67 -27.37 8.51
C LEU A 454 27.00 -27.37 9.27
N SER A 455 26.96 -27.20 10.60
CA SER A 455 28.13 -27.31 11.48
C SER A 455 28.22 -28.67 12.17
N PRO A 456 29.35 -28.99 12.83
CA PRO A 456 29.51 -30.26 13.51
C PRO A 456 28.43 -30.58 14.54
N ALA A 457 27.63 -31.62 14.29
CA ALA A 457 26.48 -32.00 15.10
C ALA A 457 26.56 -33.49 15.46
N ASN A 458 26.55 -33.81 16.75
CA ASN A 458 26.54 -35.19 17.26
C ASN A 458 25.16 -35.53 17.83
N VAL A 459 24.13 -35.58 16.98
CA VAL A 459 22.76 -35.85 17.41
C VAL A 459 22.65 -37.23 18.06
N VAL A 460 22.11 -37.30 19.28
CA VAL A 460 21.79 -38.54 20.00
C VAL A 460 20.29 -38.63 20.31
N ALA A 461 19.82 -39.83 20.66
CA ALA A 461 18.39 -40.06 20.89
C ALA A 461 17.80 -39.10 21.94
N THR A 462 18.51 -38.78 23.01
CA THR A 462 18.02 -37.88 24.07
C THR A 462 17.80 -36.43 23.61
N ASP A 463 18.35 -36.05 22.46
CA ASP A 463 18.14 -34.72 21.89
C ASP A 463 16.76 -34.60 21.21
N ILE A 464 16.08 -35.72 20.96
CA ILE A 464 14.83 -35.75 20.20
C ILE A 464 13.61 -35.81 21.12
N SER A 465 12.60 -35.01 20.79
CA SER A 465 11.27 -35.13 21.39
C SER A 465 10.16 -35.01 20.35
N VAL A 466 8.99 -35.52 20.69
CA VAL A 466 7.82 -35.57 19.82
C VAL A 466 6.67 -34.82 20.46
N ILE A 467 5.99 -33.99 19.67
CA ILE A 467 4.76 -33.28 20.07
C ILE A 467 3.58 -33.69 19.17
N ASN A 468 2.35 -33.49 19.63
CA ASN A 468 1.13 -33.76 18.87
C ASN A 468 0.37 -32.45 18.56
N GLY A 469 1.08 -31.49 17.96
CA GLY A 469 0.52 -30.29 17.35
C GLY A 469 -0.05 -29.22 18.29
N THR A 470 0.68 -28.89 19.34
CA THR A 470 0.68 -27.54 19.94
C THR A 470 1.74 -26.71 19.22
N THR A 471 1.54 -26.42 17.94
CA THR A 471 2.42 -25.51 17.21
C THR A 471 2.17 -24.11 17.75
N PRO A 472 3.16 -23.34 18.21
CA PRO A 472 2.99 -21.91 18.38
C PRO A 472 2.82 -21.33 16.97
N THR A 473 1.59 -21.04 16.59
CA THR A 473 1.31 -20.23 15.41
C THR A 473 1.01 -18.84 15.94
N PRO A 474 1.84 -17.82 15.67
CA PRO A 474 1.43 -16.44 15.92
C PRO A 474 0.09 -16.22 15.22
N THR A 475 -0.89 -15.67 15.93
CA THR A 475 -2.19 -15.39 15.35
C THR A 475 -2.03 -14.10 14.53
N PRO A 476 -2.09 -14.13 13.19
CA PRO A 476 -1.99 -12.91 12.41
C PRO A 476 -3.24 -12.02 12.63
N THR A 477 -3.01 -10.72 12.78
CA THR A 477 -4.03 -9.67 12.88
C THR A 477 -4.70 -9.46 11.49
N PRO A 478 -6.02 -9.22 11.41
CA PRO A 478 -6.73 -9.09 10.14
C PRO A 478 -6.22 -7.93 9.26
N THR A 479 -6.01 -8.21 7.97
CA THR A 479 -5.64 -7.23 6.93
C THR A 479 -6.88 -6.46 6.41
N PRO A 480 -6.93 -5.12 6.44
CA PRO A 480 -7.95 -4.36 5.73
C PRO A 480 -7.74 -4.36 4.20
N THR A 481 -8.81 -4.11 3.44
CA THR A 481 -8.86 -4.22 1.98
C THR A 481 -8.49 -2.88 1.31
N PRO A 482 -7.57 -2.83 0.33
CA PRO A 482 -7.23 -1.57 -0.35
C PRO A 482 -8.27 -1.16 -1.42
N PRO A 483 -8.67 0.13 -1.52
CA PRO A 483 -9.50 0.67 -2.61
C PRO A 483 -8.70 1.20 -3.83
N PRO A 484 -9.33 1.55 -4.97
CA PRO A 484 -8.72 1.54 -6.32
C PRO A 484 -8.09 2.87 -6.83
N ALA A 485 -7.44 2.75 -8.00
CA ALA A 485 -6.34 3.51 -8.63
C ALA A 485 -6.42 5.03 -8.96
N GLY A 486 -5.32 5.76 -8.64
CA GLY A 486 -4.31 6.34 -9.56
C GLY A 486 -4.43 7.80 -10.05
N SER A 487 -3.59 8.73 -9.53
CA SER A 487 -3.45 10.15 -9.93
C SER A 487 -2.14 10.44 -10.70
N ILE A 488 -2.09 11.50 -11.51
CA ILE A 488 -0.92 12.02 -12.26
C ILE A 488 -0.76 13.52 -11.96
N VAL A 489 0.37 13.92 -11.37
CA VAL A 489 0.65 15.32 -10.96
C VAL A 489 1.86 15.89 -11.74
N GLY A 490 1.77 17.16 -12.14
CA GLY A 490 2.84 17.92 -12.81
C GLY A 490 3.88 18.49 -11.84
N THR A 491 4.78 19.32 -12.34
CA THR A 491 5.91 19.91 -11.62
C THR A 491 5.86 21.44 -11.70
N GLU A 492 6.90 22.14 -11.22
CA GLU A 492 7.05 23.57 -11.53
C GLU A 492 7.35 23.78 -13.03
N GLY A 493 6.47 24.48 -13.74
CA GLY A 493 6.58 24.84 -15.15
C GLY A 493 5.40 24.34 -15.98
N ASN A 494 5.47 24.53 -17.30
CA ASN A 494 4.41 24.08 -18.19
C ASN A 494 4.50 22.57 -18.47
N ASP A 495 3.48 21.83 -18.04
CA ASP A 495 3.38 20.38 -18.17
C ASP A 495 2.29 19.93 -19.16
N ASP A 496 2.60 18.85 -19.88
CA ASP A 496 1.67 18.15 -20.78
C ASP A 496 1.29 16.81 -20.14
N LEU A 497 0.15 16.74 -19.47
CA LEU A 497 -0.34 15.53 -18.79
C LEU A 497 -1.35 14.77 -19.65
N ALA A 498 -1.23 13.44 -19.67
CA ALA A 498 -2.18 12.57 -20.35
C ALA A 498 -2.43 11.28 -19.55
N GLY A 499 -3.69 10.96 -19.29
CA GLY A 499 -4.10 9.72 -18.62
C GLY A 499 -3.58 8.48 -19.34
N GLN A 500 -2.69 7.70 -18.71
CA GLN A 500 -2.13 6.47 -19.31
C GLN A 500 -2.91 5.21 -18.92
N ARG A 501 -2.86 4.20 -19.81
CA ARG A 501 -3.16 2.81 -19.44
C ARG A 501 -2.00 2.28 -18.61
N LEU A 502 -2.25 1.84 -17.37
CA LEU A 502 -1.34 0.96 -16.65
C LEU A 502 -1.19 -0.36 -17.43
N ALA A 503 -0.14 -0.47 -18.25
CA ALA A 503 0.28 -1.75 -18.79
C ALA A 503 1.34 -2.32 -17.84
N LEU A 504 0.93 -3.27 -16.99
CA LEU A 504 1.81 -4.12 -16.20
C LEU A 504 2.99 -4.61 -17.07
N TRP A 505 4.17 -4.02 -16.89
CA TRP A 505 5.38 -4.43 -17.58
C TRP A 505 6.01 -5.58 -16.80
N ARG A 506 5.68 -6.82 -17.16
CA ARG A 506 6.52 -7.97 -16.79
C ARG A 506 7.85 -7.85 -17.51
N GLY A 507 8.93 -7.75 -16.73
CA GLY A 507 10.28 -7.58 -17.23
C GLY A 507 10.67 -8.62 -18.29
N ARG A 508 11.29 -8.14 -19.37
CA ARG A 508 12.38 -8.85 -20.03
C ARG A 508 13.42 -7.85 -20.48
N GLN A 509 14.61 -8.03 -19.92
CA GLN A 509 15.87 -7.41 -20.32
C GLN A 509 16.01 -7.28 -21.84
N GLY A 510 16.34 -6.08 -22.30
CA GLY A 510 16.71 -5.79 -23.67
C GLY A 510 17.11 -4.34 -23.86
N GLN A 511 18.41 -4.07 -23.81
CA GLN A 511 19.02 -2.78 -24.14
C GLN A 511 18.41 -2.17 -25.41
N LEU A 512 17.81 -0.97 -25.31
CA LEU A 512 17.54 -0.14 -26.48
C LEU A 512 18.43 1.11 -26.45
N ARG A 513 19.44 1.09 -27.31
CA ARG A 513 20.29 2.25 -27.62
C ARG A 513 19.45 3.35 -28.27
N LEU A 514 19.43 4.54 -27.66
CA LEU A 514 18.91 5.76 -28.27
C LEU A 514 19.73 6.16 -29.51
N PRO A 515 19.13 6.46 -30.67
CA PRO A 515 19.84 7.11 -31.76
C PRO A 515 19.95 8.62 -31.51
N ARG A 516 21.19 9.11 -31.49
CA ARG A 516 21.56 10.53 -31.47
C ARG A 516 20.88 11.31 -32.61
N VAL A 517 20.04 12.29 -32.28
CA VAL A 517 19.56 13.30 -33.23
C VAL A 517 20.67 14.34 -33.46
N ARG A 518 21.29 14.32 -34.63
CA ARG A 518 22.21 15.39 -35.09
C ARG A 518 21.40 16.54 -35.69
N ARG A 519 21.63 17.74 -35.14
CA ARG A 519 21.31 19.04 -35.76
C ARG A 519 21.78 19.12 -37.22
N ALA A 520 20.94 19.62 -38.12
CA ALA A 520 21.36 20.26 -39.36
C ALA A 520 20.47 21.45 -39.70
N LYS A 521 21.13 22.57 -40.02
CA LYS A 521 20.59 23.90 -40.36
C LYS A 521 19.96 23.95 -41.76
N ARG A 522 18.95 24.83 -41.88
CA ARG A 522 18.53 25.74 -42.97
C ARG A 522 19.01 25.46 -44.42
N GLY A 523 18.08 25.52 -45.38
CA GLY A 523 18.39 25.97 -46.75
C GLY A 523 17.33 25.72 -47.83
N HIS A 524 16.35 26.64 -47.91
CA HIS A 524 15.67 27.20 -49.10
C HIS A 524 15.43 26.46 -50.45
N SER A 525 14.30 26.88 -51.05
CA SER A 525 13.87 26.80 -52.46
C SER A 525 13.40 25.43 -52.97
N GLY A 526 12.27 25.26 -53.66
CA GLY A 526 11.30 26.19 -54.22
C GLY A 526 10.69 25.55 -55.48
N GLN A 527 9.37 25.72 -55.65
CA GLN A 527 8.59 25.49 -56.89
C GLN A 527 8.44 24.03 -57.38
N LEU A 528 7.37 23.60 -58.06
CA LEU A 528 6.04 24.12 -58.43
C LEU A 528 5.25 22.93 -58.99
N ARG A 529 3.91 23.03 -58.91
CA ARG A 529 2.91 22.57 -59.91
C ARG A 529 2.46 21.10 -59.94
N HIS A 530 1.24 20.95 -59.40
CA HIS A 530 -0.01 20.69 -60.15
C HIS A 530 -0.22 19.39 -60.95
N ARG A 531 -1.28 18.71 -60.49
CA ARG A 531 -2.52 18.27 -61.19
C ARG A 531 -2.67 16.78 -61.55
N VAL A 532 -3.65 16.20 -60.84
CA VAL A 532 -4.84 15.44 -61.30
C VAL A 532 -4.63 14.05 -61.91
N GLY A 533 -5.34 13.06 -61.35
CA GLY A 533 -5.93 12.00 -62.17
C GLY A 533 -6.19 10.63 -61.51
N GLN A 534 -7.37 10.50 -60.92
CA GLN A 534 -8.30 9.35 -61.03
C GLN A 534 -7.98 7.92 -60.51
N HIS A 535 -8.92 7.51 -59.65
CA HIS A 535 -9.65 6.23 -59.55
C HIS A 535 -9.11 5.01 -58.76
N PRO A 536 -10.00 4.35 -57.97
CA PRO A 536 -9.69 3.19 -57.13
C PRO A 536 -10.15 1.86 -57.75
N ALA A 537 -9.65 0.72 -57.24
CA ALA A 537 -10.45 -0.47 -56.88
C ALA A 537 -9.63 -1.76 -56.65
N ARG A 538 -10.00 -2.45 -55.55
CA ARG A 538 -10.16 -3.92 -55.36
C ARG A 538 -8.90 -4.78 -55.28
N CYS A 539 -8.62 -5.36 -54.11
CA CYS A 539 -9.19 -6.61 -53.54
C CYS A 539 -8.75 -7.90 -54.25
N CYS A 540 -7.92 -8.70 -53.56
CA CYS A 540 -7.75 -10.12 -53.83
C CYS A 540 -8.01 -10.92 -52.53
N ARG A 541 -8.89 -11.92 -52.65
CA ARG A 541 -9.31 -12.88 -51.63
C ARG A 541 -9.05 -14.29 -52.20
N LEU A 542 -8.84 -15.23 -51.27
CA LEU A 542 -8.87 -16.71 -51.37
C LEU A 542 -7.54 -17.50 -51.50
N ARG A 543 -7.14 -18.04 -50.32
CA ARG A 543 -7.08 -19.47 -49.93
C ARG A 543 -6.76 -20.52 -51.01
N ARG A 544 -5.72 -21.34 -50.76
CA ARG A 544 -5.83 -22.76 -50.29
C ARG A 544 -4.46 -23.45 -50.07
N HIS A 545 -4.35 -24.02 -48.87
CA HIS A 545 -3.81 -25.34 -48.44
C HIS A 545 -2.62 -26.09 -49.11
N ARG A 546 -1.73 -26.52 -48.18
CA ARG A 546 -1.20 -27.87 -47.88
C ARG A 546 0.19 -28.31 -48.40
N ARG A 547 1.05 -28.55 -47.39
CA ARG A 547 1.99 -29.67 -47.13
C ARG A 547 3.13 -29.95 -48.11
N SER A 548 4.37 -29.86 -47.60
CA SER A 548 5.38 -30.93 -47.70
C SER A 548 6.45 -30.76 -46.61
N ARG A 549 7.00 -31.90 -46.17
CA ARG A 549 8.02 -32.09 -45.12
C ARG A 549 9.42 -31.82 -45.69
N SER A 550 10.39 -31.45 -44.83
CA SER A 550 11.65 -32.21 -44.59
C SER A 550 12.65 -31.45 -43.70
N PHE A 551 13.02 -32.12 -42.60
CA PHE A 551 14.33 -32.21 -41.90
C PHE A 551 15.49 -31.27 -42.26
N CYS A 552 16.13 -30.67 -41.23
CA CYS A 552 17.42 -31.15 -40.69
C CYS A 552 17.86 -30.37 -39.42
N HIS A 553 18.56 -31.10 -38.54
CA HIS A 553 19.11 -30.70 -37.22
C HIS A 553 20.31 -29.74 -37.29
N GLY A 554 20.57 -29.09 -36.16
CA GLY A 554 21.79 -28.35 -35.80
C GLY A 554 21.54 -27.59 -34.52
#